data_AF-A0AAN1ENH5-F1
#
_entry.id   AF-A0AAN1ENH5-F1
#
_cell.length_a   1.000
_cell.length_b   1.000
_cell.length_c   1.000
_cell.angle_alpha   90.00
_cell.angle_beta   90.00
_cell.angle_gamma   90.00
#
_symmetry.space_group_name_H-M   'P 1'
#
loop_
_entity.id
_entity.type
_entity.pdbx_description
1 polymer ?
#
loop_
_entity_poly.entity_id
_entity_poly.type
_entity_poly.pdbx_seq_one_letter_code
_entity_poly.pdbx_strand_id
1 'polypeptide(L)'
;MTFEELIHLLIERKALIVHCSRPGKGDVGADGLLFPEDLRNAIKICGEEHRELSCSLIWPGHVKTLGAVGIILKPRAIDSITSISPHDSGTSPDEDGRRQGMGVPFSAQAVDDTFANSKDYNEWTVTDADTIGIFLNLYEPLEIAREIPITDMPGYDPAMGDMGSIIGPVRITIREVMAAFPNLPLFGFAGTEIVEIGIDAASLYS
;
A
#
# COMPACT_ATOMS: atom_id res chain seq x y z
N MET A 1 12.29 -18.55 -12.58
CA MET A 1 12.38 -17.10 -12.83
C MET A 1 13.50 -16.56 -11.97
N THR A 2 14.41 -15.77 -12.52
CA THR A 2 15.45 -15.03 -11.78
C THR A 2 14.91 -13.69 -11.29
N PHE A 3 15.65 -13.00 -10.43
CA PHE A 3 15.26 -11.66 -9.98
C PHE A 3 15.22 -10.67 -11.15
N GLU A 4 16.20 -10.73 -12.07
CA GLU A 4 16.24 -9.90 -13.27
C GLU A 4 15.05 -10.14 -14.20
N GLU A 5 14.66 -11.41 -14.38
CA GLU A 5 13.47 -11.78 -15.16
C GLU A 5 12.19 -11.22 -14.54
N LEU A 6 12.06 -11.28 -13.21
CA LEU A 6 10.94 -10.67 -12.49
C LEU A 6 10.91 -9.16 -12.72
N ILE A 7 12.02 -8.47 -12.49
CA ILE A 7 12.10 -7.01 -12.66
C ILE A 7 11.76 -6.61 -14.10
N HIS A 8 12.28 -7.31 -15.10
CA HIS A 8 11.93 -7.06 -16.50
C HIS A 8 10.44 -7.26 -16.77
N LEU A 9 9.83 -8.33 -16.25
CA LEU A 9 8.40 -8.57 -16.37
C LEU A 9 7.58 -7.46 -15.72
N LEU A 10 7.96 -7.01 -14.52
CA LEU A 10 7.29 -5.91 -13.82
C LEU A 10 7.39 -4.61 -14.64
N ILE A 11 8.54 -4.31 -15.22
CA ILE A 11 8.72 -3.14 -16.10
C ILE A 11 7.84 -3.25 -17.35
N GLU A 12 7.86 -4.40 -18.04
CA GLU A 12 7.07 -4.63 -19.25
C GLU A 12 5.57 -4.48 -18.99
N ARG A 13 5.10 -4.99 -17.84
CA ARG A 13 3.70 -4.91 -17.42
C ARG A 13 3.34 -3.58 -16.77
N LYS A 14 4.32 -2.69 -16.54
CA LYS A 14 4.16 -1.45 -15.74
C LYS A 14 3.53 -1.74 -14.39
N ALA A 15 4.00 -2.82 -13.77
CA ALA A 15 3.49 -3.32 -12.52
C ALA A 15 4.27 -2.74 -11.34
N LEU A 16 3.57 -2.49 -10.24
CA LEU A 16 4.10 -1.96 -8.99
C LEU A 16 3.71 -2.89 -7.86
N ILE A 17 4.64 -3.15 -6.93
CA ILE A 17 4.31 -3.78 -5.66
C ILE A 17 4.02 -2.65 -4.67
N VAL A 18 2.82 -2.64 -4.09
CA VAL A 18 2.35 -1.55 -3.22
C VAL A 18 1.84 -2.07 -1.89
N HIS A 19 2.18 -1.36 -0.82
CA HIS A 19 1.59 -1.57 0.50
C HIS A 19 0.81 -0.31 0.89
N CYS A 20 -0.50 -0.42 1.04
CA CYS A 20 -1.38 0.73 1.25
C CYS A 20 -1.81 0.90 2.71
N SER A 21 -1.94 2.16 3.11
CA SER A 21 -2.64 2.57 4.32
C SER A 21 -4.12 2.24 4.17
N ARG A 22 -4.70 1.56 5.17
CA ARG A 22 -6.06 1.03 5.09
C ARG A 22 -7.07 2.04 5.63
N PRO A 23 -8.10 2.46 4.86
CA PRO A 23 -9.15 3.33 5.38
C PRO A 23 -9.99 2.62 6.45
N GLY A 24 -10.35 3.35 7.52
CA GLY A 24 -11.30 2.87 8.53
C GLY A 24 -10.81 1.76 9.47
N LYS A 25 -9.55 1.33 9.38
CA LYS A 25 -8.87 0.47 10.36
C LYS A 25 -7.43 0.93 10.53
N GLY A 26 -6.96 1.09 11.77
CA GLY A 26 -5.52 1.18 12.04
C GLY A 26 -4.82 -0.12 11.62
N ASP A 27 -3.50 -0.08 11.48
CA ASP A 27 -2.72 -1.27 11.12
C ASP A 27 -2.76 -2.31 12.26
N VAL A 28 -3.73 -3.22 12.20
CA VAL A 28 -4.01 -4.40 13.05
C VAL A 28 -3.79 -4.21 14.58
N GLY A 29 -4.90 -4.16 15.33
CA GLY A 29 -4.91 -4.24 16.80
C GLY A 29 -5.40 -2.95 17.48
N ALA A 30 -5.50 -2.96 18.81
CA ALA A 30 -5.87 -1.78 19.60
C ALA A 30 -4.81 -0.66 19.52
N ASP A 31 -3.57 -1.02 19.18
CA ASP A 31 -2.42 -0.12 19.06
C ASP A 31 -2.03 0.15 17.59
N GLY A 32 -2.95 -0.11 16.65
CA GLY A 32 -2.67 0.02 15.22
C GLY A 32 -2.30 1.46 14.86
N LEU A 33 -1.26 1.62 14.05
CA LEU A 33 -0.81 2.94 13.61
C LEU A 33 -1.78 3.50 12.56
N LEU A 34 -1.84 4.82 12.50
CA LEU A 34 -2.64 5.58 11.53
C LEU A 34 -1.71 6.29 10.56
N PHE A 35 -2.26 6.72 9.43
CA PHE A 35 -1.51 7.55 8.47
C PHE A 35 -0.99 8.84 9.13
N PRO A 36 0.30 9.20 8.93
CA PRO A 36 1.29 8.56 8.05
C PRO A 36 2.21 7.55 8.75
N GLU A 37 2.04 7.32 10.06
CA GLU A 37 2.92 6.48 10.86
C GLU A 37 2.84 5.00 10.49
N ASP A 38 1.68 4.53 10.03
CA ASP A 38 1.51 3.18 9.49
C ASP A 38 2.47 2.90 8.33
N LEU A 39 2.52 3.79 7.34
CA LEU A 39 3.40 3.68 6.19
C LEU A 39 4.87 3.93 6.56
N ARG A 40 5.17 4.83 7.50
CA ARG A 40 6.54 5.03 8.02
C ARG A 40 7.05 3.77 8.70
N ASN A 41 6.20 3.13 9.49
CA ASN A 41 6.50 1.85 10.12
C ASN A 41 6.67 0.74 9.08
N ALA A 42 5.83 0.69 8.05
CA ALA A 42 5.96 -0.25 6.94
C ALA A 42 7.30 -0.09 6.19
N ILE A 43 7.74 1.14 5.93
CA ILE A 43 9.06 1.44 5.34
C ILE A 43 10.18 0.84 6.20
N LYS A 44 10.12 1.03 7.52
CA LYS A 44 11.10 0.49 8.46
C LYS A 44 11.10 -1.05 8.48
N ILE A 45 9.91 -1.66 8.52
CA ILE A 45 9.70 -3.11 8.56
C ILE A 45 10.40 -3.81 7.39
N CYS A 46 10.17 -3.35 6.15
CA CYS A 46 10.78 -3.96 4.96
C CYS A 46 12.20 -3.46 4.67
N GLY A 47 12.53 -2.24 5.05
CA GLY A 47 13.84 -1.64 4.75
C GLY A 47 14.94 -2.07 5.70
N GLU A 48 14.60 -2.32 6.97
CA GLU A 48 15.56 -2.47 8.08
C GLU A 48 15.31 -3.73 8.93
N GLU A 49 14.06 -4.15 9.13
CA GLU A 49 13.73 -5.23 10.08
C GLU A 49 13.60 -6.61 9.44
N HIS A 50 13.62 -6.70 8.11
CA HIS A 50 13.42 -7.94 7.35
C HIS A 50 12.14 -8.69 7.77
N ARG A 51 11.10 -7.92 8.07
CA ARG A 51 9.78 -8.44 8.47
C ARG A 51 8.79 -8.30 7.34
N GLU A 52 7.79 -9.18 7.35
CA GLU A 52 6.88 -9.37 6.21
C GLU A 52 5.72 -8.36 6.19
N LEU A 53 5.53 -7.72 5.04
CA LEU A 53 4.34 -6.92 4.70
C LEU A 53 3.45 -7.66 3.71
N SER A 54 2.15 -7.53 3.89
CA SER A 54 1.15 -7.89 2.86
C SER A 54 1.00 -6.73 1.89
N CYS A 55 1.27 -6.99 0.61
CA CYS A 55 1.29 -6.02 -0.47
C CYS A 55 0.36 -6.45 -1.61
N SER A 56 -0.01 -5.53 -2.48
CA SER A 56 -0.63 -5.84 -3.78
C SER A 56 0.38 -5.69 -4.89
N LEU A 57 0.32 -6.56 -5.89
CA LEU A 57 0.85 -6.29 -7.21
C LEU A 57 -0.23 -5.61 -8.06
N ILE A 58 0.04 -4.39 -8.53
CA ILE A 58 -0.90 -3.63 -9.36
C ILE A 58 -0.29 -3.29 -10.72
N TRP A 59 -1.12 -3.11 -11.74
CA TRP A 59 -0.75 -2.68 -13.09
C TRP A 59 -1.94 -1.96 -13.73
N PRO A 60 -1.81 -1.30 -14.91
CA PRO A 60 -2.93 -0.56 -15.49
C PRO A 60 -4.22 -1.37 -15.73
N GLY A 61 -4.12 -2.69 -15.89
CA GLY A 61 -5.26 -3.59 -16.01
C GLY A 61 -5.84 -4.09 -14.68
N HIS A 62 -5.16 -3.83 -13.57
CA HIS A 62 -5.54 -4.27 -12.23
C HIS A 62 -5.00 -3.31 -11.16
N VAL A 63 -5.87 -2.42 -10.66
CA VAL A 63 -5.52 -1.35 -9.72
C VAL A 63 -6.17 -1.53 -8.34
N LYS A 64 -6.55 -2.78 -8.00
CA LYS A 64 -7.23 -3.08 -6.74
C LYS A 64 -6.22 -3.18 -5.61
N THR A 65 -6.41 -2.31 -4.61
CA THR A 65 -5.57 -2.17 -3.42
C THR A 65 -6.45 -2.08 -2.18
N LEU A 66 -5.89 -2.41 -1.01
CA LEU A 66 -6.54 -2.14 0.29
C LEU A 66 -6.20 -0.72 0.77
N GLY A 67 -6.65 0.28 0.02
CA GLY A 67 -6.43 1.70 0.32
C GLY A 67 -5.89 2.49 -0.87
N ALA A 68 -6.05 3.81 -0.83
CA ALA A 68 -5.73 4.68 -1.95
C ALA A 68 -4.34 5.33 -1.89
N VAL A 69 -3.64 5.20 -0.76
CA VAL A 69 -2.32 5.78 -0.53
C VAL A 69 -1.40 4.70 0.02
N GLY A 70 -0.27 4.47 -0.62
CA GLY A 70 0.66 3.42 -0.22
C GLY A 70 2.10 3.69 -0.56
N ILE A 71 3.01 2.84 -0.11
CA ILE A 71 4.41 2.85 -0.49
C ILE A 71 4.64 1.89 -1.65
N ILE A 72 5.53 2.25 -2.58
CA ILE A 72 5.97 1.39 -3.67
C ILE A 72 7.25 0.68 -3.23
N LEU A 73 7.21 -0.64 -3.24
CA LEU A 73 8.30 -1.49 -2.81
C LEU A 73 9.02 -2.09 -4.01
N LYS A 74 10.34 -2.02 -3.97
CA LYS A 74 11.24 -2.75 -4.86
C LYS A 74 11.95 -3.83 -4.03
N PRO A 75 11.57 -5.12 -4.16
CA PRO A 75 12.27 -6.21 -3.49
C PRO A 75 13.76 -6.18 -3.84
N ARG A 76 14.64 -6.48 -2.87
CA ARG A 76 16.10 -6.51 -3.11
C ARG A 76 16.58 -7.80 -3.76
N ALA A 77 15.83 -8.88 -3.56
CA ALA A 77 16.08 -10.20 -4.15
C ALA A 77 14.75 -10.93 -4.41
N ILE A 78 14.83 -12.07 -5.09
CA ILE A 78 13.66 -12.92 -5.32
C ILE A 78 13.14 -13.55 -4.02
N ASP A 79 14.07 -13.91 -3.12
CA ASP A 79 13.77 -14.46 -1.79
C ASP A 79 13.12 -13.42 -0.85
N SER A 80 13.14 -12.14 -1.25
CA SER A 80 12.41 -11.07 -0.55
C SER A 80 10.89 -11.17 -0.75
N ILE A 81 10.40 -12.04 -1.65
CA ILE A 81 8.98 -12.33 -1.84
C ILE A 81 8.73 -13.75 -1.35
N THR A 82 8.05 -13.88 -0.22
CA THR A 82 7.91 -15.18 0.47
C THR A 82 6.63 -15.91 0.11
N SER A 83 5.59 -15.18 -0.29
CA SER A 83 4.29 -15.75 -0.66
C SER A 83 3.58 -14.90 -1.71
N ILE A 84 2.85 -15.54 -2.61
CA ILE A 84 2.05 -14.92 -3.67
C ILE A 84 0.67 -15.56 -3.71
N SER A 85 -0.35 -14.73 -3.88
CA SER A 85 -1.70 -15.17 -4.23
C SER A 85 -2.37 -14.21 -5.20
N PRO A 86 -3.07 -14.71 -6.23
CA PRO A 86 -3.90 -13.89 -7.11
C PRO A 86 -5.16 -13.33 -6.42
N HIS A 87 -5.40 -13.69 -5.15
CA HIS A 87 -6.61 -13.38 -4.39
C HIS A 87 -6.27 -12.86 -2.98
N ASP A 88 -7.25 -12.22 -2.34
CA ASP A 88 -7.16 -11.88 -0.93
C ASP A 88 -7.06 -13.16 -0.10
N SER A 89 -5.88 -13.36 0.47
CA SER A 89 -5.50 -14.61 1.13
C SER A 89 -5.40 -14.47 2.63
N GLY A 90 -5.84 -13.32 3.15
CA GLY A 90 -6.01 -13.06 4.58
C GLY A 90 -4.77 -13.43 5.37
N THR A 91 -3.68 -12.68 5.20
CA THR A 91 -2.48 -12.94 6.00
C THR A 91 -2.54 -12.34 7.39
N SER A 92 -1.99 -13.05 8.38
CA SER A 92 -1.75 -12.57 9.74
C SER A 92 -0.35 -12.97 10.23
N PRO A 93 0.35 -12.12 11.00
CA PRO A 93 1.61 -12.51 11.60
C PRO A 93 1.41 -13.62 12.63
N ASP A 94 2.34 -14.57 12.69
CA ASP A 94 2.48 -15.54 13.76
C ASP A 94 3.32 -14.98 14.92
N GLU A 95 3.61 -15.83 15.93
CA GLU A 95 4.40 -15.44 17.11
C GLU A 95 5.82 -14.99 16.76
N ASP A 96 6.38 -15.45 15.63
CA ASP A 96 7.70 -15.09 15.12
C ASP A 96 7.63 -13.87 14.17
N GLY A 97 6.44 -13.30 13.96
CA GLY A 97 6.21 -12.17 13.06
C GLY A 97 6.20 -12.53 11.57
N ARG A 98 6.18 -13.81 11.22
CA ARG A 98 5.99 -14.29 9.84
C ARG A 98 4.51 -14.30 9.49
N ARG A 99 4.16 -13.88 8.30
CA ARG A 99 2.77 -13.86 7.83
C ARG A 99 2.36 -15.24 7.36
N GLN A 100 1.32 -15.76 8.00
CA GLN A 100 0.64 -16.99 7.57
C GLN A 100 -0.64 -16.60 6.83
N GLY A 101 -0.91 -17.27 5.71
CA GLY A 101 -2.08 -17.03 4.87
C GLY A 101 -2.25 -18.13 3.81
N MET A 102 -3.20 -17.95 2.90
CA MET A 102 -3.53 -18.92 1.85
C MET A 102 -2.66 -18.82 0.58
N GLY A 103 -1.65 -17.93 0.58
CA GLY A 103 -0.74 -17.78 -0.55
C GLY A 103 0.23 -18.95 -0.70
N VAL A 104 0.80 -19.08 -1.90
CA VAL A 104 1.79 -20.12 -2.22
C VAL A 104 3.20 -19.52 -2.23
N PRO A 105 4.26 -20.32 -1.99
CA PRO A 105 5.64 -19.86 -2.12
C PRO A 105 5.90 -19.25 -3.49
N PHE A 106 6.84 -18.30 -3.56
CA PHE A 106 7.24 -17.67 -4.81
C PHE A 106 7.58 -18.71 -5.89
N SER A 107 6.98 -18.54 -7.06
CA SER A 107 7.32 -19.30 -8.26
C SER A 107 6.93 -18.51 -9.51
N ALA A 108 7.52 -18.83 -10.65
CA ALA A 108 7.14 -18.23 -11.93
C ALA A 108 5.63 -18.40 -12.21
N GLN A 109 5.10 -19.59 -11.91
CA GLN A 109 3.68 -19.88 -12.07
C GLN A 109 2.80 -18.99 -11.18
N ALA A 110 3.18 -18.77 -9.92
CA ALA A 110 2.42 -17.90 -9.03
C ALA A 110 2.39 -16.43 -9.51
N VAL A 111 3.49 -15.96 -10.10
CA VAL A 111 3.56 -14.64 -10.74
C VAL A 111 2.63 -14.58 -11.95
N ASP A 112 2.71 -15.56 -12.86
CA ASP A 112 1.85 -15.64 -14.04
C ASP A 112 0.36 -15.74 -13.66
N ASP A 113 0.05 -16.53 -12.62
CA ASP A 113 -1.30 -16.70 -12.09
C ASP A 113 -1.85 -15.40 -11.52
N THR A 114 -1.01 -14.57 -10.90
CA THR A 114 -1.40 -13.22 -10.45
C THR A 114 -1.89 -12.39 -11.65
N PHE A 115 -1.08 -12.28 -12.69
CA PHE A 115 -1.45 -11.51 -13.88
C PHE A 115 -2.68 -12.07 -14.62
N ALA A 116 -2.85 -13.39 -14.62
CA ALA A 116 -3.95 -14.05 -15.31
C ALA A 116 -5.29 -13.99 -14.54
N ASN A 117 -5.23 -14.03 -13.20
CA ASN A 117 -6.41 -14.36 -12.39
C ASN A 117 -6.83 -13.29 -11.36
N SER A 118 -6.02 -12.25 -11.13
CA SER A 118 -6.41 -11.19 -10.18
C SER A 118 -7.58 -10.36 -10.69
N LYS A 119 -8.70 -10.47 -9.99
CA LYS A 119 -9.94 -9.71 -10.23
C LYS A 119 -10.23 -8.69 -9.13
N ASP A 120 -9.72 -8.98 -7.94
CA ASP A 120 -9.80 -8.15 -6.75
C ASP A 120 -8.41 -8.11 -6.08
N TYR A 121 -8.29 -7.56 -4.88
CA TYR A 121 -7.05 -7.52 -4.11
C TYR A 121 -6.28 -8.85 -4.20
N ASN A 122 -5.06 -8.78 -4.72
CA ASN A 122 -4.10 -9.87 -4.68
C ASN A 122 -3.12 -9.62 -3.54
N GLU A 123 -2.45 -10.67 -3.09
CA GLU A 123 -1.61 -10.60 -1.90
C GLU A 123 -0.22 -11.17 -2.18
N TRP A 124 0.78 -10.30 -2.10
CA TRP A 124 2.20 -10.61 -2.19
C TRP A 124 2.84 -10.29 -0.84
N THR A 125 3.48 -11.28 -0.22
CA THR A 125 4.22 -11.08 1.03
C THR A 125 5.66 -10.69 0.72
N VAL A 126 6.10 -9.54 1.22
CA VAL A 126 7.44 -8.97 0.97
C VAL A 126 8.17 -8.72 2.28
N THR A 127 9.43 -9.14 2.39
CA THR A 127 10.24 -9.04 3.63
C THR A 127 11.40 -8.04 3.55
N ASP A 128 12.05 -7.89 2.38
CA ASP A 128 13.27 -7.09 2.23
C ASP A 128 13.22 -6.26 0.95
N ALA A 129 12.89 -4.97 1.08
CA ALA A 129 12.62 -4.10 -0.05
C ALA A 129 13.00 -2.65 0.20
N ASP A 130 13.40 -1.97 -0.87
CA ASP A 130 13.56 -0.52 -0.88
C ASP A 130 12.21 0.15 -1.15
N THR A 131 11.92 1.22 -0.42
CA THR A 131 10.79 2.11 -0.75
C THR A 131 11.25 3.12 -1.80
N ILE A 132 10.68 3.05 -3.00
CA ILE A 132 11.10 3.87 -4.14
C ILE A 132 10.15 5.03 -4.45
N GLY A 133 9.02 5.12 -3.75
CA GLY A 133 8.04 6.19 -3.92
C GLY A 133 6.74 5.92 -3.16
N ILE A 134 5.81 6.87 -3.27
CA ILE A 134 4.44 6.77 -2.76
C ILE A 134 3.50 6.50 -3.94
N PHE A 135 2.65 5.49 -3.83
CA PHE A 135 1.57 5.23 -4.77
C PHE A 135 0.30 5.98 -4.36
N LEU A 136 -0.35 6.63 -5.34
CA LEU A 136 -1.67 7.21 -5.24
C LEU A 136 -2.62 6.50 -6.21
N ASN A 137 -3.67 5.89 -5.67
CA ASN A 137 -4.75 5.32 -6.47
C ASN A 137 -5.70 6.43 -6.93
N LEU A 138 -5.44 6.99 -8.12
CA LEU A 138 -6.24 8.07 -8.68
C LEU A 138 -7.64 7.64 -9.16
N TYR A 139 -7.95 6.34 -9.12
CA TYR A 139 -9.26 5.80 -9.47
C TYR A 139 -10.23 5.74 -8.28
N GLU A 140 -9.75 6.04 -7.07
CA GLU A 140 -10.53 6.02 -5.84
C GLU A 140 -10.34 7.32 -5.04
N PRO A 141 -11.28 7.70 -4.16
CA PRO A 141 -11.06 8.80 -3.23
C PRO A 141 -9.80 8.55 -2.39
N LEU A 142 -8.93 9.55 -2.27
CA LEU A 142 -7.75 9.48 -1.41
C LEU A 142 -8.18 9.53 0.06
N GLU A 143 -8.49 8.37 0.62
CA GLU A 143 -8.93 8.19 2.00
C GLU A 143 -7.89 7.40 2.79
N ILE A 144 -7.69 7.80 4.05
CA ILE A 144 -6.82 7.13 5.02
C ILE A 144 -7.55 6.99 6.35
N ALA A 145 -7.06 6.14 7.25
CA ALA A 145 -7.57 6.06 8.61
C ALA A 145 -7.03 7.22 9.47
N ARG A 146 -7.93 7.96 10.13
CA ARG A 146 -7.60 8.97 11.14
C ARG A 146 -8.54 8.83 12.32
N GLU A 147 -8.09 9.35 13.46
CA GLU A 147 -8.94 9.55 14.62
C GLU A 147 -9.90 10.72 14.35
N ILE A 148 -11.20 10.49 14.54
CA ILE A 148 -12.28 11.45 14.32
C ILE A 148 -12.99 11.63 15.66
N PRO A 149 -12.99 12.85 16.24
CA PRO A 149 -13.80 13.14 17.40
C PRO A 149 -15.28 12.87 17.10
N ILE A 150 -15.98 12.17 18.00
CA ILE A 150 -17.42 11.85 17.80
C ILE A 150 -18.25 13.15 17.73
N THR A 151 -17.77 14.21 18.37
CA THR A 151 -18.34 15.56 18.29
C THR A 151 -18.41 16.13 16.87
N ASP A 152 -17.54 15.67 15.98
CA ASP A 152 -17.42 16.15 14.61
C ASP A 152 -18.29 15.32 13.64
N MET A 153 -18.95 14.26 14.12
CA MET A 153 -19.77 13.39 13.29
C MET A 153 -21.15 14.01 12.97
N PRO A 154 -21.65 13.84 11.74
CA PRO A 154 -23.01 14.28 11.38
C PRO A 154 -24.07 13.66 12.30
N GLY A 155 -24.89 14.50 12.92
CA GLY A 155 -25.97 14.06 13.81
C GLY A 155 -25.58 13.86 15.28
N TYR A 156 -24.36 14.25 15.68
CA TYR A 156 -23.97 14.31 17.09
C TYR A 156 -24.87 15.29 17.86
N ASP A 157 -25.43 14.82 18.99
CA ASP A 157 -26.21 15.63 19.93
C ASP A 157 -25.28 16.10 21.06
N PRO A 158 -25.00 17.42 21.18
CA PRO A 158 -24.17 17.96 22.26
C PRO A 158 -24.66 17.60 23.67
N ALA A 159 -25.94 17.24 23.85
CA ALA A 159 -26.48 16.79 25.14
C ALA A 159 -25.92 15.43 25.59
N MET A 160 -25.32 14.65 24.69
CA MET A 160 -24.67 13.37 25.03
C MET A 160 -23.31 13.55 25.73
N GLY A 161 -22.73 14.75 25.71
CA GLY A 161 -21.41 15.02 26.28
C GLY A 161 -20.27 14.42 25.44
N ASP A 162 -19.05 14.48 25.97
CA ASP A 162 -17.86 13.95 25.29
C ASP A 162 -17.92 12.41 25.23
N MET A 163 -17.99 11.89 24.01
CA MET A 163 -18.05 10.45 23.72
C MET A 163 -16.70 9.90 23.24
N GLY A 164 -15.66 10.74 23.20
CA GLY A 164 -14.33 10.39 22.70
C GLY A 164 -14.25 10.43 21.17
N SER A 165 -13.50 9.49 20.60
CA SER A 165 -13.17 9.44 19.18
C SER A 165 -13.38 8.04 18.60
N ILE A 166 -13.48 7.98 17.26
CA ILE A 166 -13.44 6.73 16.50
C ILE A 166 -12.33 6.78 15.46
N ILE A 167 -11.86 5.61 15.02
CA ILE A 167 -11.05 5.52 13.80
C ILE A 167 -11.99 5.45 12.61
N GLY A 168 -11.87 6.38 11.67
CA GLY A 168 -12.69 6.43 10.48
C GLY A 168 -11.91 6.85 9.24
N PRO A 169 -12.49 6.64 8.05
CA PRO A 169 -11.91 7.12 6.80
C PRO A 169 -12.01 8.64 6.73
N VAL A 170 -10.89 9.29 6.41
CA VAL A 170 -10.81 10.74 6.18
C VAL A 170 -10.16 10.98 4.82
N ARG A 171 -10.78 11.86 4.02
CA ARG A 171 -10.22 12.31 2.74
C ARG A 171 -9.03 13.23 2.96
N ILE A 172 -7.97 13.01 2.21
CA ILE A 172 -6.76 13.84 2.23
C ILE A 172 -6.44 14.37 0.83
N THR A 173 -5.63 15.41 0.80
CA THR A 173 -5.12 16.03 -0.43
C THR A 173 -3.76 15.47 -0.83
N ILE A 174 -3.41 15.58 -2.11
CA ILE A 174 -2.05 15.26 -2.60
C ILE A 174 -1.00 16.06 -1.82
N ARG A 175 -1.28 17.32 -1.48
CA ARG A 175 -0.39 18.17 -0.69
C ARG A 175 -0.11 17.59 0.71
N GLU A 176 -1.12 17.02 1.36
CA GLU A 176 -0.92 16.35 2.66
C GLU A 176 -0.03 15.11 2.52
N VAL A 177 -0.17 14.34 1.44
CA VAL A 177 0.71 13.19 1.18
C VAL A 177 2.15 13.66 0.95
N MET A 178 2.36 14.68 0.13
CA MET A 178 3.68 15.27 -0.10
C MET A 178 4.32 15.78 1.21
N ALA A 179 3.52 16.43 2.07
CA ALA A 179 4.00 16.90 3.37
C ALA A 179 4.37 15.74 4.31
N ALA A 180 3.66 14.61 4.23
CA ALA A 180 3.94 13.43 5.03
C ALA A 180 5.23 12.69 4.59
N PHE A 181 5.54 12.72 3.29
CA PHE A 181 6.68 12.03 2.67
C PHE A 181 7.48 12.96 1.73
N PRO A 182 8.12 14.02 2.25
CA PRO A 182 8.71 15.08 1.43
C PRO A 182 9.90 14.64 0.57
N ASN A 183 10.50 13.47 0.88
CA ASN A 183 11.69 12.95 0.21
C ASN A 183 11.38 11.78 -0.74
N LEU A 184 10.10 11.42 -0.91
CA LEU A 184 9.68 10.34 -1.79
C LEU A 184 8.87 10.91 -2.97
N PRO A 185 9.18 10.50 -4.21
CA PRO A 185 8.34 10.85 -5.36
C PRO A 185 6.96 10.19 -5.22
N LEU A 186 5.93 10.87 -5.72
CA LEU A 186 4.57 10.35 -5.77
C LEU A 186 4.28 9.83 -7.17
N PHE A 187 3.72 8.64 -7.29
CA PHE A 187 3.36 8.02 -8.55
C PHE A 187 1.90 7.55 -8.54
N GLY A 188 1.31 7.46 -9.72
CA GLY A 188 0.01 6.84 -9.93
C GLY A 188 -0.15 6.39 -11.37
N PHE A 189 -1.27 5.75 -11.66
CA PHE A 189 -1.61 5.36 -13.03
C PHE A 189 -2.45 6.45 -13.70
N ALA A 190 -2.04 6.88 -14.88
CA ALA A 190 -2.83 7.69 -15.80
C ALA A 190 -3.09 6.88 -17.08
N GLY A 191 -4.25 6.24 -17.16
CA GLY A 191 -4.52 5.26 -18.21
C GLY A 191 -3.55 4.08 -18.11
N THR A 192 -2.75 3.86 -19.15
CA THR A 192 -1.76 2.78 -19.24
C THR A 192 -0.35 3.17 -18.79
N GLU A 193 -0.15 4.39 -18.30
CA GLU A 193 1.17 4.90 -17.91
C GLU A 193 1.29 5.05 -16.39
N ILE A 194 2.50 4.80 -15.88
CA ILE A 194 2.90 5.27 -14.55
C ILE A 194 3.37 6.71 -14.72
N VAL A 195 2.76 7.63 -13.97
CA VAL A 195 3.12 9.05 -13.99
C VAL A 195 3.57 9.50 -12.61
N GLU A 196 4.56 10.38 -12.57
CA GLU A 196 4.94 11.11 -11.38
C GLU A 196 3.95 12.26 -11.15
N ILE A 197 3.54 12.46 -9.90
CA ILE A 197 2.49 13.38 -9.47
C ILE A 197 3.12 14.52 -8.65
N GLY A 198 2.57 15.72 -8.80
CA GLY A 198 2.97 16.87 -7.99
C GLY A 198 4.19 17.61 -8.52
N ILE A 199 4.59 17.36 -9.78
CA ILE A 199 5.54 18.20 -10.49
C ILE A 199 4.90 19.59 -10.69
N ASP A 200 5.54 20.62 -10.13
CA ASP A 200 5.15 22.00 -10.37
C ASP A 200 5.32 22.32 -11.86
N ALA A 201 4.26 22.74 -12.54
CA ALA A 201 4.35 23.13 -13.94
C ALA A 201 5.40 24.22 -14.16
N ALA A 202 5.66 25.07 -13.17
CA ALA A 202 6.71 26.10 -13.25
C ALA A 202 8.12 25.49 -13.40
N SER A 203 8.39 24.32 -12.80
CA SER A 203 9.70 23.67 -12.92
C SER A 203 9.93 23.01 -14.29
N LEU A 204 8.86 22.79 -15.07
CA LEU A 204 8.97 22.24 -16.43
C LEU A 204 9.40 23.30 -17.46
N TYR A 205 9.30 24.59 -17.11
CA TYR A 205 9.60 25.71 -18.00
C TYR A 205 10.76 26.59 -17.49
N SER A 206 11.46 26.17 -16.43
CA SER A 206 12.64 26.85 -15.85
C SER A 206 13.93 26.12 -16.19
#